data_AF-A0AAW5F5Z0-F1
#
_entry.id   AF-A0AAW5F5Z0-F1
#
_cell.length_a   1.000
_cell.length_b   1.000
_cell.length_c   1.000
_cell.angle_alpha   90.00
_cell.angle_beta   90.00
_cell.angle_gamma   90.00
#
_symmetry.space_group_name_H-M   'P 1'
#
loop_
_entity.id
_entity.type
_entity.pdbx_description
1 polymer ?
#
loop_
_entity_poly.entity_id
_entity_poly.type
_entity_poly.pdbx_seq_one_letter_code
_entity_poly.pdbx_strand_id
1 'polypeptide(L)'
;MKILHICMCDPYAEGWSYHRNTMSEQNHKDGHDVAIITTQYTMGKDGESLKVKPGTFYTKTGIKVVRLKDRVPYLPLFIQDRLRWVVGLYPQLVKEKPDVIMVHDIQFISLKDIVKYKKEYPDVFLCGDNHGDYFNSARTFLSREILNKRFYRRIVRKNFKYFDKFLYISYETKKFFEEMYGVDLKDAVFSTLSFPIMGQEEKDKLKKRIRKELQLGDNTILLVHSGKLEERKKTKEILRALKQIPEANLKLIIIGSIPEEDRSVLEPMLEDDVRVEFLGWKNAEN
;
A
#
# COMPACT_ATOMS: atom_id res chain seq x y z
N MET A 1 -8.74 5.26 -22.53
CA MET A 1 -8.85 6.40 -21.60
C MET A 1 -7.49 6.70 -21.00
N LYS A 2 -7.25 7.96 -20.63
CA LYS A 2 -6.11 8.42 -19.85
C LYS A 2 -6.46 8.35 -18.36
N ILE A 3 -5.76 7.50 -17.60
CA ILE A 3 -5.93 7.34 -16.16
C ILE A 3 -4.70 7.87 -15.44
N LEU A 4 -4.91 8.82 -14.53
CA LEU A 4 -3.85 9.46 -13.76
C LEU A 4 -3.95 9.11 -12.29
N HIS A 5 -2.95 8.38 -11.79
CA HIS A 5 -2.82 8.06 -10.37
C HIS A 5 -2.06 9.16 -9.64
N ILE A 6 -2.59 9.64 -8.51
CA ILE A 6 -1.96 10.65 -7.65
C ILE A 6 -1.55 9.99 -6.34
N CYS A 7 -0.24 9.83 -6.15
CA CYS A 7 0.37 9.12 -5.03
C CYS A 7 1.12 10.10 -4.11
N MET A 8 0.39 10.97 -3.41
CA MET A 8 1.00 12.00 -2.55
C MET A 8 1.20 11.51 -1.11
N CYS A 9 0.22 10.77 -0.58
CA CYS A 9 0.27 10.22 0.77
C CYS A 9 1.17 8.99 0.87
N ASP A 10 1.11 8.14 -0.15
CA ASP A 10 1.93 6.94 -0.29
C ASP A 10 2.85 7.08 -1.51
N PRO A 11 4.10 7.53 -1.34
CA PRO A 11 4.97 7.77 -2.48
C PRO A 11 5.18 6.51 -3.32
N TYR A 12 5.08 6.64 -4.64
CA TYR A 12 5.26 5.52 -5.55
C TYR A 12 6.68 4.96 -5.47
N ALA A 13 6.78 3.63 -5.36
CA ALA A 13 8.03 2.89 -5.36
C ALA A 13 7.91 1.71 -6.33
N GLU A 14 8.63 1.77 -7.45
CA GLU A 14 8.56 0.71 -8.48
C GLU A 14 9.01 -0.65 -7.93
N GLY A 15 8.37 -1.73 -8.38
CA GLY A 15 8.69 -3.10 -7.97
C GLY A 15 8.10 -3.55 -6.63
N TRP A 16 7.42 -2.66 -5.91
CA TRP A 16 6.67 -3.04 -4.70
C TRP A 16 5.25 -3.48 -5.04
N SER A 17 4.75 -4.50 -4.35
CA SER A 17 3.39 -5.02 -4.52
C SER A 17 2.30 -4.22 -3.78
N TYR A 18 2.47 -2.89 -3.65
CA TYR A 18 1.41 -2.04 -3.06
C TYR A 18 0.29 -1.77 -4.05
N HIS A 19 -0.89 -1.41 -3.53
CA HIS A 19 -2.09 -1.12 -4.32
C HIS A 19 -1.85 -0.10 -5.45
N ARG A 20 -1.08 0.97 -5.18
CA ARG A 20 -0.78 2.01 -6.18
C ARG A 20 0.07 1.50 -7.34
N ASN A 21 0.85 0.43 -7.12
CA ASN A 21 1.58 -0.26 -8.17
C ASN A 21 0.67 -1.24 -8.89
N THR A 22 0.04 -2.15 -8.15
CA THR A 22 -0.76 -3.22 -8.75
C THR A 22 -1.96 -2.68 -9.54
N MET A 23 -2.63 -1.65 -9.05
CA MET A 23 -3.76 -1.01 -9.72
C MET A 23 -3.34 -0.24 -10.98
N SER A 24 -2.26 0.54 -10.92
CA SER A 24 -1.78 1.29 -12.10
C SER A 24 -1.22 0.36 -13.18
N GLU A 25 -0.54 -0.71 -12.79
CA GLU A 25 -0.08 -1.76 -13.69
C GLU A 25 -1.24 -2.53 -14.32
N GLN A 26 -2.28 -2.87 -13.56
CA GLN A 26 -3.46 -3.53 -14.10
C GLN A 26 -4.21 -2.63 -15.08
N ASN A 27 -4.46 -1.37 -14.72
CA ASN A 27 -5.08 -0.39 -15.63
C ASN A 27 -4.30 -0.26 -16.95
N HIS A 28 -2.97 -0.31 -16.89
CA HIS A 28 -2.13 -0.27 -18.09
C HIS A 28 -2.26 -1.56 -18.92
N LYS A 29 -2.27 -2.73 -18.28
CA LYS A 29 -2.50 -4.03 -18.94
C LYS A 29 -3.87 -4.12 -19.60
N ASP A 30 -4.87 -3.45 -19.04
CA ASP A 30 -6.22 -3.36 -19.59
C ASP A 30 -6.33 -2.40 -20.80
N GLY A 31 -5.20 -1.84 -21.26
CA GLY A 31 -5.11 -1.04 -22.48
C GLY A 31 -5.34 0.45 -22.28
N HIS A 32 -5.28 0.95 -21.04
CA HIS A 32 -5.37 2.38 -20.76
C HIS A 32 -4.01 3.09 -20.86
N ASP A 33 -4.03 4.37 -21.21
CA ASP A 33 -2.86 5.26 -21.07
C ASP A 33 -2.77 5.66 -19.60
N VAL A 34 -1.75 5.17 -18.90
CA VAL A 34 -1.59 5.36 -17.46
C VAL A 34 -0.39 6.25 -17.16
N ALA A 35 -0.59 7.21 -16.26
CA ALA A 35 0.50 7.98 -15.67
C ALA A 35 0.33 8.08 -14.15
N ILE A 36 1.45 8.29 -13.47
CA ILE A 36 1.52 8.43 -12.01
C ILE A 36 2.19 9.77 -11.68
N ILE A 37 1.58 10.55 -10.79
CA ILE A 37 2.21 11.74 -10.19
C ILE A 37 2.42 11.47 -8.71
N THR A 38 3.65 11.64 -8.24
CA THR A 38 4.05 11.35 -6.87
C THR A 38 5.00 12.43 -6.35
N THR A 39 5.31 12.39 -5.06
CA THR A 39 6.37 13.20 -4.46
C THR A 39 7.77 12.73 -4.88
N GLN A 40 8.80 13.49 -4.53
CA GLN A 40 10.21 13.12 -4.69
C GLN A 40 10.71 12.07 -3.68
N TYR A 41 9.79 11.36 -3.01
CA TYR A 41 10.10 10.31 -2.06
C TYR A 41 9.76 8.94 -2.63
N THR A 42 10.53 7.92 -2.24
CA THR A 42 10.32 6.53 -2.60
C THR A 42 10.61 5.67 -1.38
N MET A 43 10.35 4.38 -1.47
CA MET A 43 10.71 3.44 -0.44
C MET A 43 11.94 2.63 -0.85
N GLY A 44 12.91 2.56 0.04
CA GLY A 44 14.10 1.71 -0.06
C GLY A 44 13.81 0.28 0.37
N LYS A 45 14.83 -0.60 0.26
CA LYS A 45 14.66 -2.07 0.36
C LYS A 45 14.07 -2.52 1.70
N ASP A 46 14.36 -1.78 2.77
CA ASP A 46 13.97 -2.13 4.13
C ASP A 46 12.72 -1.35 4.60
N GLY A 47 12.02 -0.69 3.66
CA GLY A 47 10.85 0.12 3.95
C GLY A 47 11.17 1.56 4.35
N GLU A 48 12.43 1.97 4.30
CA GLU A 48 12.85 3.31 4.67
C GLU A 48 12.47 4.34 3.60
N SER A 49 12.09 5.55 4.04
CA SER A 49 11.78 6.64 3.12
C SER A 49 13.05 7.24 2.55
N LEU A 50 13.24 7.12 1.24
CA LEU A 50 14.36 7.67 0.49
C LEU A 50 13.92 8.89 -0.32
N LYS A 51 14.76 9.92 -0.34
CA LYS A 51 14.56 11.09 -1.22
C LYS A 51 15.30 10.88 -2.53
N VAL A 52 14.60 11.08 -3.64
CA VAL A 52 15.14 10.92 -5.00
C VAL A 52 15.02 12.22 -5.78
N LYS A 53 15.70 12.30 -6.94
CA LYS A 53 15.63 13.48 -7.80
C LYS A 53 14.21 13.64 -8.37
N PRO A 54 13.62 14.86 -8.33
CA PRO A 54 12.38 15.13 -9.03
C PRO A 54 12.60 15.02 -10.55
N GLY A 55 11.55 14.67 -11.29
CA GLY A 55 11.66 14.45 -12.73
C GLY A 55 10.64 13.46 -13.27
N THR A 56 10.80 13.10 -14.53
CA THR A 56 9.97 12.11 -15.21
C THR A 56 10.82 10.90 -15.57
N PHE A 57 10.28 9.72 -15.34
CA PHE A 57 10.83 8.45 -15.82
C PHE A 57 9.69 7.53 -16.25
N TYR A 58 10.03 6.39 -16.85
CA TYR A 58 9.07 5.35 -17.22
C TYR A 58 9.42 4.08 -16.48
N THR A 59 8.40 3.37 -15.98
CA THR A 59 8.58 2.05 -15.37
C THR A 59 9.04 1.03 -16.41
N LYS A 60 9.48 -0.14 -15.96
CA LYS A 60 9.75 -1.30 -16.83
C LYS A 60 8.57 -1.69 -17.71
N THR A 61 7.35 -1.42 -17.24
CA THR A 61 6.10 -1.68 -17.97
C THR A 61 5.68 -0.53 -18.88
N GLY A 62 6.44 0.56 -18.97
CA GLY A 62 6.13 1.70 -19.85
C GLY A 62 5.20 2.75 -19.24
N ILE A 63 4.88 2.66 -17.95
CA ILE A 63 4.02 3.65 -17.26
C ILE A 63 4.85 4.89 -16.94
N LYS A 64 4.33 6.06 -17.30
CA LYS A 64 4.99 7.33 -17.00
C LYS A 64 4.86 7.68 -15.51
N VAL A 65 5.97 8.02 -14.86
CA VAL A 65 5.98 8.49 -13.47
C VAL A 65 6.60 9.88 -13.39
N VAL A 66 5.90 10.80 -12.75
CA VAL A 66 6.30 12.20 -12.55
C VAL A 66 6.47 12.48 -11.07
N ARG A 67 7.72 12.75 -10.65
CA ARG A 67 8.08 13.11 -9.29
C ARG A 67 8.16 14.62 -9.14
N LEU A 68 7.29 15.17 -8.30
CA LEU A 68 7.23 16.60 -8.04
C LEU A 68 8.10 17.00 -6.84
N LYS A 69 8.67 18.21 -6.92
CA LYS A 69 9.49 18.80 -5.87
C LYS A 69 8.60 19.37 -4.76
N ASP A 70 9.05 19.25 -3.51
CA ASP A 70 8.44 19.96 -2.38
C ASP A 70 8.44 21.48 -2.63
N ARG A 71 7.35 22.14 -2.24
CA ARG A 71 7.22 23.59 -2.42
C ARG A 71 8.12 24.38 -1.50
N VAL A 72 8.29 23.92 -0.27
CA VAL A 72 9.26 24.50 0.66
C VAL A 72 10.43 23.54 0.70
N PRO A 73 11.47 23.73 -0.12
CA PRO A 73 12.63 22.85 -0.08
C PRO A 73 13.29 22.94 1.30
N TYR A 74 13.93 21.85 1.74
CA TYR A 74 14.70 21.75 3.00
C TYR A 74 13.94 21.65 4.32
N LEU A 75 12.59 21.61 4.33
CA LEU A 75 11.90 21.20 5.56
C LEU A 75 12.30 19.77 5.96
N PRO A 76 12.40 19.46 7.26
CA PRO A 76 12.62 18.12 7.75
C PRO A 76 11.61 17.12 7.15
N LEU A 77 12.07 15.89 6.89
CA LEU A 77 11.25 14.86 6.24
C LEU A 77 9.92 14.62 6.97
N PHE A 78 9.94 14.57 8.30
CA PHE A 78 8.73 14.35 9.10
C PHE A 78 7.68 15.47 8.96
N ILE A 79 8.08 16.67 8.51
CA ILE A 79 7.16 17.77 8.18
C ILE A 79 6.72 17.64 6.72
N GLN A 80 7.65 17.40 5.80
CA GLN A 80 7.34 17.23 4.37
C GLN A 80 6.31 16.12 4.15
N ASP A 81 6.50 14.98 4.81
CA ASP A 81 5.61 13.83 4.73
C ASP A 81 4.21 14.10 5.31
N ARG A 82 4.03 15.16 6.10
CA ARG A 82 2.70 15.58 6.60
C ARG A 82 2.07 16.69 5.76
N LEU A 83 2.88 17.55 5.15
CA LEU A 83 2.36 18.64 4.31
C LEU A 83 2.03 18.16 2.91
N ARG A 84 2.93 17.33 2.34
CA ARG A 84 2.86 16.82 0.96
C ARG A 84 2.52 17.94 -0.02
N TRP A 85 3.19 19.07 0.19
CA TRP A 85 2.95 20.31 -0.53
C TRP A 85 3.95 20.43 -1.65
N VAL A 86 3.50 20.18 -2.87
CA VAL A 86 4.37 20.08 -4.05
C VAL A 86 4.19 21.25 -5.01
N VAL A 87 5.19 21.47 -5.85
CA VAL A 87 5.15 22.44 -6.97
C VAL A 87 4.89 21.68 -8.26
N GLY A 88 4.06 22.27 -9.13
CA GLY A 88 3.85 21.78 -10.49
C GLY A 88 2.71 20.77 -10.65
N LEU A 89 1.94 20.44 -9.60
CA LEU A 89 0.83 19.48 -9.71
C LEU A 89 -0.23 19.95 -10.73
N TYR A 90 -0.76 21.16 -10.60
CA TYR A 90 -1.75 21.67 -11.53
C TYR A 90 -1.24 21.77 -12.99
N PRO A 91 -0.06 22.37 -13.28
CA PRO A 91 0.52 22.33 -14.63
C PRO A 91 0.67 20.91 -15.18
N GLN A 92 1.03 19.94 -14.33
CA GLN A 92 1.12 18.54 -14.75
C GLN A 92 -0.25 17.95 -15.09
N LEU A 93 -1.30 18.25 -14.32
CA LEU A 93 -2.68 17.84 -14.64
C LEU A 93 -3.11 18.36 -16.02
N VAL A 94 -2.86 19.64 -16.30
CA VAL A 94 -3.14 20.27 -17.60
C VAL A 94 -2.36 19.62 -18.74
N LYS A 95 -1.11 19.19 -18.48
CA LYS A 95 -0.27 18.49 -19.47
C LYS A 95 -0.76 17.07 -19.75
N GLU A 96 -1.15 16.32 -18.72
CA GLU A 96 -1.60 14.93 -18.87
C GLU A 96 -2.99 14.80 -19.47
N LYS A 97 -3.88 15.80 -19.26
CA LYS A 97 -5.27 15.80 -19.74
C LYS A 97 -6.02 14.49 -19.45
N PRO A 98 -6.12 14.06 -18.18
CA PRO A 98 -6.73 12.78 -17.84
C PRO A 98 -8.23 12.75 -18.06
N ASP A 99 -8.75 11.59 -18.48
CA ASP A 99 -10.19 11.30 -18.41
C ASP A 99 -10.59 10.93 -16.97
N VAL A 100 -9.68 10.26 -16.26
CA VAL A 100 -9.88 9.78 -14.88
C VAL A 100 -8.68 10.18 -14.01
N ILE A 101 -8.96 10.73 -12.83
CA ILE A 101 -7.96 10.96 -11.77
C ILE A 101 -8.28 10.06 -10.59
N MET A 102 -7.35 9.18 -10.22
CA MET A 102 -7.42 8.35 -9.03
C MET A 102 -6.47 8.88 -7.96
N VAL A 103 -6.99 9.39 -6.85
CA VAL A 103 -6.19 9.95 -5.75
C VAL A 103 -6.04 8.95 -4.62
N HIS A 104 -4.81 8.49 -4.39
CA HIS A 104 -4.51 7.55 -3.32
C HIS A 104 -4.26 8.27 -2.00
N ASP A 105 -5.22 8.16 -1.08
CA ASP A 105 -5.35 8.94 0.15
C ASP A 105 -5.41 10.46 -0.10
N ILE A 106 -6.29 11.19 0.60
CA ILE A 106 -6.59 12.59 0.27
C ILE A 106 -6.13 13.61 1.33
N GLN A 107 -5.25 13.22 2.24
CA GLN A 107 -4.78 14.05 3.35
C GLN A 107 -3.48 14.80 3.00
N PHE A 108 -3.56 15.76 2.05
CA PHE A 108 -2.40 16.57 1.64
C PHE A 108 -2.78 17.98 1.16
N ILE A 109 -1.86 18.96 1.32
CA ILE A 109 -2.12 20.38 0.97
C ILE A 109 -2.43 20.55 -0.52
N SER A 110 -1.68 19.88 -1.38
CA SER A 110 -1.81 20.01 -2.83
C SER A 110 -3.10 19.41 -3.40
N LEU A 111 -3.98 18.79 -2.59
CA LEU A 111 -5.29 18.31 -3.03
C LEU A 111 -6.12 19.42 -3.67
N LYS A 112 -5.95 20.65 -3.19
CA LYS A 112 -6.62 21.84 -3.75
C LYS A 112 -6.33 22.06 -5.24
N ASP A 113 -5.17 21.62 -5.73
CA ASP A 113 -4.76 21.78 -7.13
C ASP A 113 -5.54 20.79 -8.03
N ILE A 114 -5.81 19.58 -7.52
CA ILE A 114 -6.66 18.57 -8.19
C ILE A 114 -8.10 19.03 -8.24
N VAL A 115 -8.62 19.53 -7.12
CA VAL A 115 -9.98 20.09 -7.07
C VAL A 115 -10.12 21.32 -7.96
N LYS A 116 -9.08 22.18 -8.04
CA LYS A 116 -9.07 23.28 -9.00
C LYS A 116 -9.21 22.75 -10.43
N TYR A 117 -8.45 21.71 -10.78
CA TYR A 117 -8.54 21.09 -12.10
C TYR A 117 -9.94 20.51 -12.38
N LYS A 118 -10.51 19.69 -11.49
CA LYS A 118 -11.87 19.13 -11.65
C LYS A 118 -12.95 20.21 -11.86
N LYS A 119 -12.80 21.39 -11.25
CA LYS A 119 -13.75 22.50 -11.46
C LYS A 119 -13.69 23.13 -12.84
N GLU A 120 -12.50 23.18 -13.42
CA GLU A 120 -12.28 23.74 -14.75
C GLU A 120 -12.52 22.71 -15.86
N TYR A 121 -12.39 21.43 -15.54
CA TYR A 121 -12.63 20.29 -16.42
C TYR A 121 -13.65 19.34 -15.76
N PRO A 122 -14.94 19.71 -15.72
CA PRO A 122 -15.97 18.99 -14.96
C PRO A 122 -16.21 17.55 -15.45
N ASP A 123 -15.90 17.27 -16.72
CA ASP A 123 -16.08 15.94 -17.33
C ASP A 123 -15.07 14.89 -16.83
N VAL A 124 -13.97 15.33 -16.21
CA VAL A 124 -12.94 14.43 -15.67
C VAL A 124 -13.52 13.67 -14.47
N PHE A 125 -13.46 12.34 -14.49
CA PHE A 125 -13.92 11.53 -13.37
C PHE A 125 -12.87 11.53 -12.24
N LEU A 126 -13.20 12.14 -11.10
CA LEU A 126 -12.34 12.24 -9.93
C LEU A 126 -12.74 11.19 -8.89
N CYS A 127 -11.89 10.19 -8.74
CA CYS A 127 -12.02 9.15 -7.72
C CYS A 127 -10.92 9.31 -6.65
N GLY A 128 -11.23 8.90 -5.43
CA GLY A 128 -10.26 8.85 -4.33
C GLY A 128 -10.45 7.61 -3.49
N ASP A 129 -9.46 7.29 -2.67
CA ASP A 129 -9.57 6.24 -1.68
C ASP A 129 -9.04 6.68 -0.30
N ASN A 130 -9.22 5.81 0.69
CA ASN A 130 -8.55 5.90 1.97
C ASN A 130 -8.00 4.54 2.41
N HIS A 131 -6.70 4.51 2.72
CA HIS A 131 -6.00 3.34 3.28
C HIS A 131 -5.65 3.53 4.76
N GLY A 132 -5.82 4.75 5.28
CA GLY A 132 -5.57 5.08 6.68
C GLY A 132 -6.57 4.45 7.64
N ASP A 133 -6.08 3.88 8.74
CA ASP A 133 -6.86 3.41 9.87
C ASP A 133 -6.16 3.72 11.21
N TYR A 134 -6.74 3.27 12.33
CA TYR A 134 -6.09 3.43 13.65
C TYR A 134 -4.85 2.55 13.86
N PHE A 135 -4.59 1.60 12.96
CA PHE A 135 -3.42 0.72 13.04
C PHE A 135 -2.18 1.42 12.47
N ASN A 136 -2.31 2.03 11.29
CA ASN A 136 -1.22 2.70 10.59
C ASN A 136 -1.16 4.22 10.81
N SER A 137 -2.28 4.84 11.20
CA SER A 137 -2.43 6.29 11.28
C SER A 137 -2.89 6.77 12.65
N ALA A 138 -2.74 8.07 12.91
CA ALA A 138 -3.20 8.74 14.13
C ALA A 138 -2.73 8.12 15.47
N ARG A 139 -1.55 7.47 15.48
CA ARG A 139 -1.06 6.69 16.65
C ARG A 139 -0.66 7.51 17.87
N THR A 140 -0.55 8.83 17.76
CA THR A 140 -0.20 9.73 18.86
C THR A 140 -1.30 10.77 19.05
N PHE A 141 -1.43 11.30 20.26
CA PHE A 141 -2.41 12.36 20.55
C PHE A 141 -2.27 13.54 19.58
N LEU A 142 -1.04 14.00 19.35
CA LEU A 142 -0.77 15.10 18.42
C LEU A 142 -1.20 14.75 16.98
N SER A 143 -0.88 13.53 16.51
CA SER A 143 -1.26 13.09 15.17
C SER A 143 -2.79 12.96 15.03
N ARG A 144 -3.47 12.43 16.04
CA ARG A 144 -4.93 12.24 16.02
C ARG A 144 -5.69 13.55 16.13
N GLU A 145 -5.43 14.31 17.20
CA GLU A 145 -6.28 15.45 17.57
C GLU A 145 -5.92 16.74 16.82
N ILE A 146 -4.65 16.92 16.43
CA ILE A 146 -4.21 18.13 15.73
C ILE A 146 -4.04 17.89 14.24
N LEU A 147 -3.20 16.93 13.85
CA LEU A 147 -2.93 16.70 12.43
C LEU A 147 -4.18 16.17 11.70
N ASN A 148 -4.82 15.11 12.19
CA ASN A 148 -5.98 14.52 11.53
C ASN A 148 -7.26 15.32 11.76
N LYS A 149 -7.70 15.47 13.01
CA LYS A 149 -9.00 16.11 13.33
C LYS A 149 -9.08 17.61 13.10
N ARG A 150 -7.96 18.33 12.95
CA ARG A 150 -7.99 19.78 12.64
C ARG A 150 -7.43 20.08 11.26
N PHE A 151 -6.15 19.78 11.05
CA PHE A 151 -5.46 20.19 9.83
C PHE A 151 -5.98 19.46 8.59
N TYR A 152 -5.90 18.12 8.56
CA TYR A 152 -6.40 17.33 7.44
C TYR A 152 -7.92 17.37 7.32
N ARG A 153 -8.66 17.33 8.44
CA ARG A 153 -10.12 17.50 8.43
C ARG A 153 -10.56 18.72 7.62
N ARG A 154 -9.91 19.86 7.81
CA ARG A 154 -10.24 21.09 7.08
C ARG A 154 -9.98 20.95 5.57
N ILE A 155 -8.86 20.33 5.20
CA ILE A 155 -8.49 20.07 3.81
C ILE A 155 -9.51 19.10 3.17
N VAL A 156 -9.74 17.95 3.80
CA VAL A 156 -10.62 16.90 3.32
C VAL A 156 -12.04 17.44 3.16
N ARG A 157 -12.65 18.01 4.19
CA ARG A 157 -14.04 18.51 4.12
C ARG A 157 -14.25 19.57 3.05
N LYS A 158 -13.26 20.42 2.81
CA LYS A 158 -13.34 21.46 1.77
C LYS A 158 -13.38 20.89 0.36
N ASN A 159 -12.72 19.75 0.15
CA ASN A 159 -12.41 19.18 -1.17
C ASN A 159 -13.22 17.92 -1.50
N PHE A 160 -13.69 17.17 -0.50
CA PHE A 160 -14.34 15.87 -0.68
C PHE A 160 -15.58 15.93 -1.59
N LYS A 161 -16.36 17.00 -1.51
CA LYS A 161 -17.60 17.19 -2.29
C LYS A 161 -17.40 17.28 -3.82
N TYR A 162 -16.16 17.30 -4.31
CA TYR A 162 -15.85 17.32 -5.74
C TYR A 162 -15.43 15.95 -6.28
N PHE A 163 -15.34 14.94 -5.42
CA PHE A 163 -15.08 13.55 -5.82
C PHE A 163 -16.38 12.94 -6.35
N ASP A 164 -16.32 12.33 -7.53
CA ASP A 164 -17.45 11.63 -8.14
C ASP A 164 -17.67 10.27 -7.45
N LYS A 165 -16.57 9.60 -7.05
CA LYS A 165 -16.60 8.40 -6.22
C LYS A 165 -15.45 8.37 -5.21
N PHE A 166 -15.70 7.64 -4.12
CA PHE A 166 -14.72 7.42 -3.06
C PHE A 166 -14.72 5.96 -2.65
N LEU A 167 -13.54 5.40 -2.41
CA LEU A 167 -13.34 4.01 -2.05
C LEU A 167 -12.81 3.87 -0.61
N TYR A 168 -13.24 2.82 0.08
CA TYR A 168 -12.63 2.41 1.35
C TYR A 168 -12.34 0.90 1.31
N ILE A 169 -11.22 0.50 1.91
CA ILE A 169 -10.68 -0.85 1.77
C ILE A 169 -11.12 -1.80 2.89
N SER A 170 -11.69 -1.27 3.97
CA SER A 170 -12.19 -2.02 5.13
C SER A 170 -13.19 -1.19 5.95
N TYR A 171 -13.96 -1.83 6.83
CA TYR A 171 -14.86 -1.09 7.73
C TYR A 171 -14.08 -0.19 8.70
N GLU A 172 -12.88 -0.59 9.10
CA GLU A 172 -11.98 0.17 9.97
C GLU A 172 -11.49 1.45 9.29
N THR A 173 -11.09 1.36 8.01
CA THR A 173 -10.66 2.53 7.23
C THR A 173 -11.83 3.49 6.99
N LYS A 174 -13.05 2.96 6.74
CA LYS A 174 -14.27 3.78 6.66
C LYS A 174 -14.52 4.53 7.97
N LYS A 175 -14.60 3.80 9.09
CA LYS A 175 -14.85 4.38 10.41
C LYS A 175 -13.80 5.42 10.78
N PHE A 176 -12.53 5.10 10.55
CA PHE A 176 -11.42 6.03 10.79
C PHE A 176 -11.59 7.33 9.99
N PHE A 177 -11.89 7.22 8.69
CA PHE A 177 -12.05 8.38 7.83
C PHE A 177 -13.21 9.28 8.28
N GLU A 178 -14.36 8.69 8.59
CA GLU A 178 -15.54 9.40 9.08
C GLU A 178 -15.24 10.12 10.41
N GLU A 179 -14.60 9.43 11.36
CA GLU A 179 -14.26 9.98 12.68
C GLU A 179 -13.16 11.05 12.62
N MET A 180 -12.13 10.86 11.79
CA MET A 180 -11.02 11.81 11.69
C MET A 180 -11.40 13.04 10.88
N TYR A 181 -12.08 12.87 9.76
CA TYR A 181 -12.31 13.95 8.79
C TYR A 181 -13.74 14.47 8.79
N GLY A 182 -14.68 13.85 9.52
CA GLY A 182 -16.04 14.34 9.67
C GLY A 182 -16.77 14.44 8.32
N VAL A 183 -16.59 13.41 7.50
CA VAL A 183 -17.22 13.22 6.18
C VAL A 183 -17.92 11.87 6.22
N ASP A 184 -19.21 11.84 5.92
CA ASP A 184 -20.01 10.63 5.83
C ASP A 184 -19.70 9.88 4.52
N LEU A 185 -19.35 8.60 4.62
CA LEU A 185 -19.03 7.73 3.49
C LEU A 185 -20.20 6.81 3.10
N LYS A 186 -21.45 7.23 3.31
CA LYS A 186 -22.64 6.48 2.89
C LYS A 186 -22.69 6.11 1.40
N ASP A 187 -22.20 6.98 0.51
CA ASP A 187 -22.22 6.78 -0.95
C ASP A 187 -20.89 6.24 -1.51
N ALA A 188 -19.93 5.96 -0.61
CA ALA A 188 -18.64 5.40 -0.94
C ALA A 188 -18.75 3.90 -1.24
N VAL A 189 -17.81 3.38 -2.02
CA VAL A 189 -17.78 1.99 -2.45
C VAL A 189 -16.76 1.22 -1.62
N PHE A 190 -17.19 0.08 -1.07
CA PHE A 190 -16.27 -0.88 -0.48
C PHE A 190 -15.46 -1.55 -1.59
N SER A 191 -14.15 -1.31 -1.62
CA SER A 191 -13.24 -1.88 -2.61
C SER A 191 -11.99 -2.39 -1.91
N THR A 192 -11.87 -3.71 -1.79
CA THR A 192 -10.67 -4.33 -1.22
C THR A 192 -9.43 -4.03 -2.05
N LEU A 193 -8.26 -4.20 -1.45
CA LEU A 193 -6.98 -4.05 -2.16
C LEU A 193 -6.90 -5.01 -3.36
N SER A 194 -6.49 -4.48 -4.50
CA SER A 194 -6.27 -5.27 -5.71
C SER A 194 -5.06 -6.19 -5.54
N PHE A 195 -5.23 -7.46 -5.92
CA PHE A 195 -4.16 -8.44 -6.00
C PHE A 195 -4.15 -9.10 -7.39
N PRO A 196 -2.97 -9.46 -7.92
CA PRO A 196 -2.89 -10.17 -9.18
C PRO A 196 -3.58 -11.54 -9.06
N ILE A 197 -4.43 -11.86 -10.03
CA ILE A 197 -5.14 -13.14 -10.09
C ILE A 197 -4.31 -14.11 -10.94
N MET A 198 -3.95 -15.26 -10.34
CA MET A 198 -3.28 -16.35 -11.03
C MET A 198 -4.31 -17.38 -11.55
N GLY A 199 -4.15 -17.81 -12.81
CA GLY A 199 -4.99 -18.84 -13.43
C GLY A 199 -4.81 -20.23 -12.80
N GLN A 200 -5.81 -21.10 -12.95
CA GLN A 200 -5.78 -22.42 -12.30
C GLN A 200 -4.63 -23.30 -12.79
N GLU A 201 -4.35 -23.30 -14.10
CA GLU A 201 -3.26 -24.09 -14.67
C GLU A 201 -1.88 -23.67 -14.10
N GLU A 202 -1.65 -22.37 -13.96
CA GLU A 202 -0.43 -21.83 -13.39
C GLU A 202 -0.32 -22.16 -11.89
N LYS A 203 -1.42 -22.07 -11.14
CA LYS A 203 -1.50 -22.51 -9.74
C LYS A 203 -1.15 -24.00 -9.61
N ASP A 204 -1.65 -24.84 -10.50
CA ASP A 204 -1.39 -26.29 -10.46
C ASP A 204 0.07 -26.61 -10.77
N LYS A 205 0.67 -25.94 -11.76
CA LYS A 205 2.11 -26.04 -12.06
C LYS A 205 2.95 -25.58 -10.87
N LEU A 206 2.62 -24.43 -10.28
CA LEU A 206 3.31 -23.90 -9.11
C LEU A 206 3.19 -24.84 -7.90
N LYS A 207 2.00 -25.34 -7.62
CA LYS A 207 1.75 -26.30 -6.53
C LYS A 207 2.57 -27.57 -6.71
N LYS A 208 2.60 -28.17 -7.91
CA LYS A 208 3.41 -29.36 -8.19
C LYS A 208 4.89 -29.09 -7.99
N ARG A 209 5.39 -27.96 -8.49
CA ARG A 209 6.79 -27.54 -8.35
C ARG A 209 7.19 -27.36 -6.89
N ILE A 210 6.46 -26.52 -6.14
CA ILE A 210 6.77 -26.22 -4.74
C ILE A 210 6.69 -27.47 -3.86
N ARG A 211 5.68 -28.33 -4.07
CA ARG A 211 5.59 -29.60 -3.33
C ARG A 211 6.77 -30.52 -3.60
N LYS A 212 7.26 -30.57 -4.85
CA LYS A 212 8.46 -31.35 -5.20
C LYS A 212 9.73 -30.76 -4.56
N GLU A 213 9.90 -29.44 -4.62
CA GLU A 213 11.05 -28.73 -4.02
C GLU A 213 11.11 -28.94 -2.50
N LEU A 214 9.96 -28.87 -1.83
CA LEU A 214 9.82 -29.10 -0.39
C LEU A 214 9.69 -30.59 -0.02
N GLN A 215 9.80 -31.50 -0.99
CA GLN A 215 9.71 -32.96 -0.80
C GLN A 215 8.44 -33.41 -0.05
N LEU A 216 7.31 -32.77 -0.32
CA LEU A 216 6.03 -33.02 0.35
C LEU A 216 5.30 -34.20 -0.30
N GLY A 217 4.89 -35.19 0.51
CA GLY A 217 4.00 -36.26 0.06
C GLY A 217 2.60 -35.74 -0.27
N ASP A 218 1.81 -36.46 -1.07
CA ASP A 218 0.52 -35.96 -1.60
C ASP A 218 -0.49 -35.52 -0.55
N ASN A 219 -0.48 -36.17 0.62
CA ASN A 219 -1.42 -35.90 1.72
C ASN A 219 -0.88 -34.92 2.77
N THR A 220 0.35 -34.41 2.62
CA THR A 220 0.92 -33.45 3.58
C THR A 220 0.29 -32.07 3.42
N ILE A 221 -0.24 -31.52 4.51
CA ILE A 221 -0.79 -30.16 4.58
C ILE A 221 0.37 -29.17 4.65
N LEU A 222 0.41 -28.21 3.72
CA LEU A 222 1.38 -27.12 3.75
C LEU A 222 0.73 -25.88 4.36
N LEU A 223 1.28 -25.43 5.48
CA LEU A 223 0.95 -24.14 6.11
C LEU A 223 2.06 -23.13 5.79
N VAL A 224 1.68 -21.89 5.51
CA VAL A 224 2.62 -20.80 5.26
C VAL A 224 2.28 -19.64 6.16
N HIS A 225 3.27 -19.15 6.90
CA HIS A 225 3.18 -17.97 7.74
C HIS A 225 4.21 -16.95 7.28
N SER A 226 3.79 -15.71 7.00
CA SER A 226 4.71 -14.71 6.44
C SER A 226 4.59 -13.29 6.97
N GLY A 227 5.69 -12.56 6.86
CA GLY A 227 5.83 -11.14 7.17
C GLY A 227 6.92 -10.85 8.21
N LYS A 228 6.99 -9.61 8.67
CA LYS A 228 7.81 -9.25 9.84
C LYS A 228 7.23 -9.92 11.07
N LEU A 229 7.96 -10.84 11.70
CA LEU A 229 7.49 -11.74 12.76
C LEU A 229 7.41 -11.06 14.14
N GLU A 230 6.89 -9.85 14.17
CA GLU A 230 6.60 -9.11 15.39
C GLU A 230 5.50 -9.78 16.22
N GLU A 231 5.36 -9.41 17.49
CA GLU A 231 4.40 -9.98 18.44
C GLU A 231 2.97 -10.15 17.88
N ARG A 232 2.52 -9.20 17.05
CA ARG A 232 1.19 -9.23 16.41
C ARG A 232 1.01 -10.34 15.39
N LYS A 233 2.09 -10.87 14.82
CA LYS A 233 2.05 -12.05 13.94
C LYS A 233 1.80 -13.35 14.70
N LYS A 234 1.85 -13.33 16.04
CA LYS A 234 1.50 -14.48 16.88
C LYS A 234 2.27 -15.75 16.52
N THR A 235 3.51 -15.58 16.03
CA THR A 235 4.38 -16.68 15.61
C THR A 235 4.68 -17.62 16.77
N LYS A 236 4.89 -17.09 17.98
CA LYS A 236 5.11 -17.88 19.21
C LYS A 236 3.93 -18.79 19.50
N GLU A 237 2.71 -18.26 19.36
CA GLU A 237 1.46 -18.98 19.57
C GLU A 237 1.22 -20.05 18.49
N ILE A 238 1.51 -19.76 17.22
CA ILE A 238 1.45 -20.74 16.13
C ILE A 238 2.38 -21.92 16.40
N LEU A 239 3.64 -21.66 16.78
CA LEU A 239 4.62 -22.69 17.08
C LEU A 239 4.20 -23.53 18.30
N ARG A 240 3.64 -22.89 19.35
CA ARG A 240 3.10 -23.60 20.51
C ARG A 240 1.89 -24.48 20.16
N ALA A 241 0.99 -24.00 19.31
CA ALA A 241 -0.17 -24.77 18.86
C ALA A 241 0.28 -25.99 18.04
N LEU A 242 1.28 -25.84 17.18
CA LEU A 242 1.83 -26.93 16.38
C LEU A 242 2.39 -28.08 17.24
N LYS A 243 3.09 -27.76 18.34
CA LYS A 243 3.61 -28.77 19.28
C LYS A 243 2.51 -29.60 19.97
N GLN A 244 1.30 -29.07 20.07
CA GLN A 244 0.16 -29.79 20.70
C GLN A 244 -0.47 -30.84 19.78
N ILE A 245 -0.09 -30.86 18.49
CA ILE A 245 -0.61 -31.79 17.49
C ILE A 245 0.52 -32.57 16.79
N PRO A 246 1.36 -33.33 17.52
CA PRO A 246 2.54 -33.99 16.95
C PRO A 246 2.22 -34.96 15.81
N GLU A 247 1.05 -35.61 15.86
CA GLU A 247 0.60 -36.60 14.86
C GLU A 247 0.12 -35.98 13.54
N ALA A 248 -0.02 -34.65 13.46
CA ALA A 248 -0.53 -34.01 12.26
C ALA A 248 0.51 -34.06 11.11
N ASN A 249 0.11 -34.65 9.97
CA ASN A 249 0.91 -34.68 8.74
C ASN A 249 0.89 -33.31 8.04
N LEU A 250 1.69 -32.38 8.56
CA LEU A 250 1.80 -31.02 8.03
C LEU A 250 3.25 -30.53 8.03
N LYS A 251 3.52 -29.54 7.17
CA LYS A 251 4.76 -28.75 7.14
C LYS A 251 4.37 -27.27 7.32
N LEU A 252 5.07 -26.55 8.19
CA LEU A 252 4.92 -25.11 8.38
C LEU A 252 6.15 -24.39 7.82
N ILE A 253 5.94 -23.61 6.76
CA ILE A 253 6.96 -22.74 6.18
C ILE A 253 6.77 -21.33 6.74
N ILE A 254 7.85 -20.76 7.27
CA ILE A 254 7.86 -19.40 7.82
C ILE A 254 8.77 -18.52 6.96
N ILE A 255 8.23 -17.42 6.44
CA ILE A 255 8.91 -16.50 5.52
C ILE A 255 8.86 -15.08 6.07
N GLY A 256 10.02 -14.45 6.22
CA GLY A 256 10.11 -13.04 6.58
C GLY A 256 11.29 -12.73 7.47
N SER A 257 11.16 -11.64 8.23
CA SER A 257 12.22 -11.15 9.12
C SER A 257 11.80 -11.26 10.58
N ILE A 258 12.74 -11.69 11.42
CA ILE A 258 12.57 -11.71 12.88
C ILE A 258 13.08 -10.36 13.41
N PRO A 259 12.27 -9.58 14.16
CA PRO A 259 12.78 -8.42 14.89
C PRO A 259 13.91 -8.80 15.83
N GLU A 260 14.93 -7.97 15.96
CA GLU A 260 16.14 -8.31 16.73
C GLU A 260 15.81 -8.62 18.19
N GLU A 261 14.87 -7.88 18.76
CA GLU A 261 14.34 -8.07 20.11
C GLU A 261 13.63 -9.41 20.34
N ASP A 262 13.16 -10.07 19.27
CA ASP A 262 12.41 -11.33 19.33
C ASP A 262 13.25 -12.55 18.94
N ARG A 263 14.46 -12.37 18.40
CA ARG A 263 15.32 -13.46 17.92
C ARG A 263 15.61 -14.51 18.98
N SER A 264 16.04 -14.06 20.16
CA SER A 264 16.42 -14.93 21.28
C SER A 264 15.29 -15.85 21.76
N VAL A 265 14.03 -15.50 21.44
CA VAL A 265 12.86 -16.30 21.77
C VAL A 265 12.39 -17.14 20.57
N LEU A 266 12.36 -16.55 19.37
CA LEU A 266 11.79 -17.22 18.20
C LEU A 266 12.74 -18.24 17.56
N GLU A 267 14.04 -17.95 17.46
CA GLU A 267 14.99 -18.84 16.79
C GLU A 267 15.02 -20.24 17.44
N PRO A 268 15.13 -20.39 18.77
CA PRO A 268 15.07 -21.71 19.39
C PRO A 268 13.74 -22.43 19.15
N MET A 269 12.62 -21.70 19.08
CA MET A 269 11.30 -22.30 18.83
C MET A 269 11.13 -22.76 17.38
N LEU A 270 11.80 -22.12 16.43
CA LEU A 270 11.78 -22.49 15.01
C LEU A 270 12.57 -23.76 14.75
N GLU A 271 13.62 -24.02 15.53
CA GLU A 271 14.48 -25.20 15.41
C GLU A 271 13.94 -26.43 16.16
N ASP A 272 13.00 -26.24 17.09
CA ASP A 272 12.51 -27.29 17.99
C ASP A 272 11.58 -28.33 17.33
N ASP A 273 11.00 -28.02 16.16
CA ASP A 273 10.05 -28.91 15.48
C ASP A 273 10.45 -29.11 14.01
N VAL A 274 10.75 -30.35 13.62
CA VAL A 274 11.21 -30.73 12.27
C VAL A 274 10.20 -30.39 11.16
N ARG A 275 8.92 -30.21 11.52
CA ARG A 275 7.86 -29.80 10.59
C ARG A 275 7.93 -28.31 10.26
N VAL A 276 8.70 -27.52 11.02
CA VAL A 276 8.90 -26.10 10.80
C VAL A 276 10.13 -25.88 9.95
N GLU A 277 10.07 -24.92 9.03
CA GLU A 277 11.23 -24.46 8.27
C GLU A 277 11.14 -22.95 8.04
N PHE A 278 12.14 -22.24 8.54
CA PHE A 278 12.27 -20.80 8.40
C PHE A 278 13.18 -20.46 7.21
N LEU A 279 12.60 -19.84 6.18
CA LEU A 279 13.29 -19.52 4.93
C LEU A 279 13.88 -18.10 4.90
N GLY A 280 13.75 -17.35 5.99
CA GLY A 280 14.15 -15.93 6.03
C GLY A 280 13.31 -15.06 5.11
N TRP A 281 13.81 -13.86 4.80
CA TRP A 281 13.14 -12.92 3.92
C TRP A 281 13.19 -13.39 2.47
N LYS A 282 12.06 -13.31 1.78
CA LYS A 282 11.90 -13.65 0.35
C LYS A 282 11.27 -12.46 -0.39
N ASN A 283 11.73 -12.22 -1.60
CA ASN A 283 11.13 -11.26 -2.53
C ASN A 283 9.97 -11.93 -3.29
N ALA A 284 9.08 -11.14 -3.89
CA ALA A 284 7.90 -11.66 -4.59
C ALA A 284 8.20 -12.62 -5.76
N GLU A 285 9.45 -12.65 -6.23
CA GLU A 285 9.92 -13.49 -7.34
C GLU A 285 10.60 -14.80 -6.90
N ASN A 286 10.95 -14.99 -5.61
CA ASN A 286 11.71 -16.15 -5.11
C ASN A 286 11.15 -16.82 -3.84
#